data_AF-A0A197JQ91-F1
#
_entry.id   AF-A0A197JQ91-F1
#
_cell.length_a   1.000
_cell.length_b   1.000
_cell.length_c   1.000
_cell.angle_alpha   90.00
_cell.angle_beta   90.00
_cell.angle_gamma   90.00
#
_symmetry.space_group_name_H-M   'P 1'
#
loop_
_entity.id
_entity.type
_entity.pdbx_description
1 polymer ?
#
loop_
_entity_poly.entity_id
_entity_poly.type
_entity_poly.pdbx_seq_one_letter_code
_entity_poly.pdbx_strand_id
1 'polypeptide(L)'
;MSASEVARCQRLQKRIIGLSRHIASLEETEHVCLSLIQTQTATGVRIFNTNLAMQQARDNLYIIRQQICGSALEHYELIQTLRQMDINLGTLHSVAVSNKMVERLEQLRFEERAYQADTNALRAGNQQHLQNTSYLIKKVADYFANDPYKYKYF
;
A
#
# COMPACT_ATOMS: atom_id res chain seq x y z
N MET A 1 28.31 -31.29 8.95
CA MET A 1 28.40 -30.07 8.12
C MET A 1 29.84 -29.80 7.77
N SER A 2 30.11 -29.49 6.51
CA SER A 2 31.41 -29.01 6.03
C SER A 2 31.64 -27.54 6.40
N ALA A 3 32.90 -27.07 6.36
CA ALA A 3 33.23 -25.67 6.63
C ALA A 3 32.51 -24.69 5.69
N SER A 4 32.25 -25.09 4.44
CA SER A 4 31.51 -24.29 3.46
C SER A 4 30.01 -24.17 3.80
N GLU A 5 29.41 -25.24 4.34
CA GLU A 5 28.02 -25.24 4.83
C GLU A 5 27.87 -24.35 6.06
N VAL A 6 28.81 -24.42 7.01
CA VAL A 6 28.83 -23.53 8.20
C VAL A 6 28.91 -22.07 7.78
N ALA A 7 29.82 -21.72 6.85
CA ALA A 7 29.95 -20.36 6.33
C ALA A 7 28.69 -19.88 5.60
N ARG A 8 27.99 -20.78 4.90
CA ARG A 8 26.72 -20.48 4.24
C ARG A 8 25.60 -20.22 5.26
N CYS A 9 25.47 -21.04 6.31
CA CYS A 9 24.50 -20.82 7.39
C CYS A 9 24.72 -19.48 8.09
N GLN A 10 25.97 -19.13 8.40
CA GLN A 10 26.30 -17.85 9.03
C GLN A 10 25.93 -16.63 8.16
N ARG A 11 26.09 -16.73 6.83
CA ARG A 11 25.65 -15.68 5.89
C ARG A 11 24.14 -15.53 5.86
N LEU A 12 23.41 -16.64 5.84
CA LEU A 12 21.94 -16.64 5.87
C LEU A 12 21.42 -16.00 7.17
N GLN A 13 21.98 -16.38 8.32
CA GLN A 13 21.61 -15.78 9.61
C GLN A 13 21.84 -14.27 9.65
N LYS A 14 22.99 -13.79 9.18
CA LYS A 14 23.27 -12.34 9.11
C LYS A 14 22.24 -11.61 8.24
N ARG A 15 21.83 -12.20 7.12
CA ARG A 15 20.84 -11.61 6.22
C ARG A 15 19.43 -11.62 6.82
N ILE A 16 19.03 -12.71 7.48
CA ILE A 16 17.77 -12.82 8.24
C ILE A 16 17.70 -11.71 9.29
N ILE A 17 18.73 -11.57 10.13
CA ILE A 17 18.80 -10.51 11.17
C ILE A 17 18.74 -9.11 10.54
N GLY A 18 19.45 -8.90 9.43
CA GLY A 18 19.43 -7.64 8.70
C GLY A 18 18.02 -7.27 8.21
N LEU A 19 17.31 -8.24 7.62
CA LEU A 19 15.93 -8.06 7.17
C LEU A 19 14.98 -7.81 8.32
N SER A 20 15.11 -8.51 9.46
CA SER A 20 14.27 -8.23 10.64
C SER A 20 14.43 -6.79 11.12
N ARG A 21 15.67 -6.26 11.15
CA ARG A 21 15.94 -4.86 11.52
C ARG A 21 15.40 -3.87 10.49
N HIS A 22 15.53 -4.19 9.20
CA HIS A 22 15.01 -3.36 8.14
C HIS A 22 13.48 -3.25 8.21
N ILE A 23 12.79 -4.38 8.41
CA ILE A 23 11.33 -4.42 8.61
C ILE A 23 10.93 -3.55 9.81
N ALA A 24 11.61 -3.68 10.96
CA ALA A 24 11.30 -2.85 12.13
C ALA A 24 11.45 -1.35 11.87
N SER A 25 12.47 -0.94 11.11
CA SER A 25 12.65 0.46 10.70
C SER A 25 11.56 0.94 9.74
N LEU A 26 11.11 0.09 8.83
CA LEU A 26 9.98 0.39 7.94
C LEU A 26 8.66 0.49 8.73
N GLU A 27 8.43 -0.37 9.73
CA GLU A 27 7.27 -0.30 10.62
C GLU A 27 7.22 1.00 11.42
N GLU A 28 8.37 1.50 11.87
CA GLU A 28 8.47 2.82 12.52
C GLU A 28 8.06 3.94 11.55
N THR A 29 8.52 3.87 10.30
CA THR A 29 8.14 4.83 9.26
C THR A 29 6.65 4.71 8.89
N GLU A 30 6.11 3.49 8.83
CA GLU A 30 4.69 3.23 8.64
C GLU A 30 3.87 3.90 9.75
N HIS A 31 4.33 3.79 11.00
CA HIS A 31 3.66 4.40 12.13
C HIS A 31 3.60 5.93 12.02
N VAL A 32 4.68 6.56 11.56
CA VAL A 32 4.71 8.00 11.27
C VAL A 32 3.68 8.36 10.19
N CYS A 33 3.65 7.64 9.06
CA CYS A 33 2.66 7.89 8.02
C CYS A 33 1.22 7.72 8.51
N LEU A 34 0.95 6.67 9.30
CA LEU A 34 -0.36 6.44 9.92
C LEU A 34 -0.73 7.56 10.89
N SER A 35 0.21 8.09 11.68
CA SER A 35 -0.06 9.20 12.60
C SER A 35 -0.49 10.49 11.91
N LEU A 36 -0.01 10.71 10.68
CA LEU A 36 -0.34 11.88 9.87
C LEU A 36 -1.74 11.79 9.25
N ILE A 37 -2.16 10.57 8.90
CA ILE A 37 -3.39 10.36 8.13
C ILE A 37 -4.51 9.69 8.92
N GLN A 38 -4.24 9.11 10.09
CA GLN A 38 -5.29 8.59 10.98
C GLN A 38 -5.69 9.67 11.97
N THR A 39 -6.94 10.11 11.89
CA THR A 39 -7.57 10.93 12.92
C THR A 39 -8.53 10.07 13.74
N GLN A 40 -8.51 10.28 15.05
CA GLN A 40 -9.45 9.62 15.95
C GLN A 40 -10.67 10.51 16.13
N THR A 41 -11.87 9.97 15.88
CA THR A 41 -13.10 10.69 16.17
C THR A 41 -13.34 10.77 17.67
N ALA A 42 -14.25 11.65 18.07
CA ALA A 42 -14.76 11.71 19.45
C ALA A 42 -15.36 10.38 19.94
N THR A 43 -15.77 9.49 19.02
CA THR A 43 -16.29 8.16 19.32
C THR A 43 -15.22 7.06 19.35
N GLY A 44 -13.94 7.41 19.20
CA GLY A 44 -12.82 6.46 19.22
C GLY A 44 -12.58 5.72 17.90
N VAL A 45 -13.39 6.00 16.86
CA VAL A 45 -13.23 5.39 15.53
C VAL A 45 -12.03 6.03 14.83
N ARG A 46 -11.15 5.19 14.27
CA ARG A 46 -10.03 5.66 13.43
C ARG A 46 -10.53 5.92 12.01
N ILE A 47 -10.38 7.15 11.54
CA ILE A 47 -10.73 7.55 10.18
C ILE A 47 -9.44 7.94 9.44
N PHE A 48 -9.33 7.54 8.18
CA PHE A 48 -8.26 8.00 7.29
C PHE A 48 -8.63 9.35 6.69
N ASN A 49 -7.75 10.33 6.88
CA ASN A 49 -7.83 11.64 6.27
C ASN A 49 -7.57 11.53 4.76
N THR A 50 -8.62 11.71 3.97
CA THR A 50 -8.62 11.59 2.51
C THR A 50 -8.29 12.91 1.80
N ASN A 51 -8.03 13.99 2.55
CA ASN A 51 -7.70 15.29 1.95
C ASN A 51 -6.52 15.20 0.97
N LEU A 52 -6.56 16.04 -0.06
CA LEU A 52 -5.52 16.08 -1.10
C LEU A 52 -4.13 16.40 -0.51
N ALA A 53 -4.07 17.23 0.53
CA ALA A 53 -2.83 17.55 1.25
C ALA A 53 -2.15 16.32 1.89
N MET A 54 -2.91 15.24 2.13
CA MET A 54 -2.40 13.99 2.72
C MET A 54 -2.12 12.91 1.65
N GLN A 55 -2.24 13.23 0.36
CA GLN A 55 -2.01 12.28 -0.73
C GLN A 55 -0.60 11.71 -0.68
N GLN A 56 0.42 12.56 -0.51
CA GLN A 56 1.81 12.11 -0.42
C GLN A 56 2.05 11.13 0.74
N ALA A 57 1.41 11.36 1.89
CA ALA A 57 1.55 10.47 3.05
C ALA A 57 0.88 9.11 2.81
N ARG A 58 -0.24 9.08 2.07
CA ARG A 58 -0.88 7.83 1.63
C ARG A 58 -0.03 7.07 0.61
N ASP A 59 0.55 7.77 -0.35
CA ASP A 59 1.43 7.18 -1.37
C ASP A 59 2.71 6.63 -0.71
N ASN A 60 3.31 7.37 0.22
CA ASN A 60 4.45 6.91 1.01
C ASN A 60 4.08 5.68 1.85
N LEU A 61 2.91 5.69 2.52
CA LEU A 61 2.43 4.54 3.29
C LEU A 61 2.31 3.29 2.42
N TYR A 62 1.77 3.44 1.19
CA TYR A 62 1.68 2.33 0.23
C TYR A 62 3.06 1.77 -0.12
N ILE A 63 4.02 2.64 -0.46
CA ILE A 63 5.40 2.24 -0.81
C ILE A 63 6.07 1.52 0.37
N ILE A 64 5.98 2.07 1.57
CA ILE A 64 6.58 1.46 2.78
C ILE A 64 5.98 0.08 3.03
N ARG A 65 4.65 -0.05 2.94
CA ARG A 65 3.97 -1.33 3.10
C ARG A 65 4.38 -2.36 2.05
N GLN A 66 4.61 -1.95 0.80
CA GLN A 66 5.18 -2.83 -0.22
C GLN A 66 6.59 -3.30 0.15
N GLN A 67 7.45 -2.40 0.65
CA GLN A 67 8.81 -2.75 1.08
C GLN A 67 8.82 -3.71 2.26
N ILE A 68 7.92 -3.51 3.24
CA ILE A 68 7.72 -4.43 4.37
C ILE A 68 7.34 -5.81 3.82
N CYS A 69 6.35 -5.89 2.92
CA CYS A 69 5.95 -7.14 2.30
C CYS A 69 7.10 -7.85 1.56
N GLY A 70 7.84 -7.13 0.72
CA GLY A 70 8.97 -7.70 -0.02
C GLY A 70 10.04 -8.25 0.92
N SER A 71 10.41 -7.46 1.94
CA SER A 71 11.39 -7.87 2.95
C SER A 71 10.94 -9.05 3.79
N ALA A 72 9.64 -9.11 4.11
CA ALA A 72 9.03 -10.18 4.88
C ALA A 72 9.01 -11.52 4.11
N LEU A 73 8.70 -11.48 2.81
CA LEU A 73 8.78 -12.64 1.92
C LEU A 73 10.22 -13.16 1.82
N GLU A 74 11.18 -12.28 1.57
CA GLU A 74 12.60 -12.67 1.52
C GLU A 74 13.05 -13.27 2.86
N HIS A 75 12.65 -12.67 3.97
CA HIS A 75 12.96 -13.16 5.32
C HIS A 75 12.38 -14.57 5.55
N TYR A 76 11.15 -14.83 5.10
CA TYR A 76 10.52 -16.14 5.16
C TYR A 76 11.30 -17.19 4.35
N GLU A 77 11.62 -16.89 3.09
CA GLU A 77 12.35 -17.80 2.20
C GLU A 77 13.73 -18.16 2.74
N LEU A 78 14.44 -17.19 3.32
CA LEU A 78 15.74 -17.41 3.94
C LEU A 78 15.65 -18.30 5.18
N ILE A 79 14.60 -18.16 6.00
CA ILE A 79 14.36 -19.06 7.13
C ILE A 79 14.09 -20.48 6.64
N GLN A 80 13.24 -20.68 5.62
CA GLN A 80 13.00 -22.03 5.08
C GLN A 80 14.27 -22.65 4.50
N THR A 81 15.07 -21.85 3.78
CA THR A 81 16.38 -22.28 3.28
C THR A 81 17.31 -22.69 4.42
N LEU A 82 17.34 -21.92 5.52
CA LEU A 82 18.14 -22.26 6.68
C LEU A 82 17.65 -23.54 7.34
N ARG A 83 16.33 -23.77 7.44
CA ARG A 83 15.73 -25.00 7.99
C ARG A 83 16.09 -26.25 7.18
N GLN A 84 16.16 -26.13 5.85
CA GLN A 84 16.59 -27.22 4.98
C GLN A 84 18.06 -27.61 5.23
N MET A 85 18.90 -26.67 5.69
CA MET A 85 20.31 -26.91 5.98
C MET A 85 20.56 -27.34 7.44
N ASP A 86 19.88 -26.71 8.39
CA ASP A 86 19.94 -27.00 9.81
C ASP A 86 18.58 -26.69 10.44
N ILE A 87 17.84 -27.77 10.73
CA ILE A 87 16.46 -27.66 11.22
C ILE A 87 16.36 -26.96 12.57
N ASN A 88 17.37 -27.12 13.43
CA ASN A 88 17.42 -26.54 14.78
C ASN A 88 17.77 -25.05 14.73
N LEU A 89 18.68 -24.67 13.84
CA LEU A 89 19.04 -23.27 13.62
C LEU A 89 17.87 -22.47 13.02
N GLY A 90 17.11 -23.10 12.12
CA GLY A 90 15.95 -22.48 11.51
C GLY A 90 14.71 -22.40 12.41
N THR A 91 14.53 -23.30 13.39
CA THR A 91 13.48 -23.16 14.43
C THR A 91 13.81 -22.08 15.47
N LEU A 92 15.09 -21.84 15.77
CA LEU A 92 15.55 -20.73 16.64
C LEU A 92 15.20 -19.35 16.08
N HIS A 93 15.09 -19.21 14.75
CA HIS A 93 14.65 -17.97 14.10
C HIS A 93 13.12 -17.97 13.88
N SER A 94 12.41 -17.88 15.02
CA SER A 94 10.99 -17.56 15.26
C SER A 94 9.97 -17.82 14.13
N VAL A 95 9.23 -18.93 14.28
CA VAL A 95 7.96 -19.22 13.57
C VAL A 95 6.91 -18.12 13.79
N ALA A 96 6.92 -17.43 14.93
CA ALA A 96 5.94 -16.39 15.24
C ALA A 96 6.12 -15.13 14.37
N VAL A 97 7.36 -14.74 14.09
CA VAL A 97 7.65 -13.63 13.15
C VAL A 97 7.24 -14.04 11.75
N SER A 98 7.60 -15.26 11.33
CA SER A 98 7.19 -15.82 10.03
C SER A 98 5.67 -15.84 9.84
N ASN A 99 4.92 -16.34 10.81
CA ASN A 99 3.46 -16.43 10.72
C ASN A 99 2.79 -15.04 10.72
N LYS A 100 3.26 -14.13 11.60
CA LYS A 100 2.79 -12.74 11.63
C LYS A 100 3.05 -12.02 10.30
N MET A 101 4.16 -12.34 9.63
CA MET A 101 4.51 -11.79 8.32
C MET A 101 3.64 -12.35 7.19
N VAL A 102 3.25 -13.63 7.25
CA VAL A 102 2.30 -14.24 6.31
C VAL A 102 0.89 -13.64 6.48
N GLU A 103 0.42 -13.49 7.73
CA GLU A 103 -0.86 -12.84 8.04
C GLU A 103 -0.89 -11.39 7.54
N ARG A 104 0.22 -10.65 7.71
CA ARG A 104 0.36 -9.28 7.20
C ARG A 104 0.34 -9.21 5.68
N LEU A 105 0.96 -10.16 4.99
CA LEU A 105 0.93 -10.24 3.53
C LEU A 105 -0.49 -10.45 3.00
N GLU A 106 -1.26 -11.33 3.65
CA GLU A 106 -2.66 -11.58 3.28
C GLU A 106 -3.53 -10.35 3.51
N GLN A 107 -3.37 -9.69 4.66
CA GLN A 107 -4.07 -8.45 4.98
C GLN A 107 -3.75 -7.32 3.97
N LEU A 108 -2.48 -7.13 3.62
CA LEU A 108 -2.07 -6.09 2.68
C LEU A 108 -2.54 -6.38 1.24
N ARG A 109 -2.56 -7.64 0.80
CA ARG A 109 -3.15 -8.03 -0.49
C ARG A 109 -4.65 -7.79 -0.56
N PHE A 110 -5.35 -7.91 0.56
CA PHE A 110 -6.77 -7.58 0.66
C PHE A 110 -6.97 -6.06 0.59
N GLU A 111 -6.21 -5.30 1.37
CA GLU A 111 -6.27 -3.82 1.40
C GLU A 111 -5.88 -3.18 0.06
N GLU A 112 -4.86 -3.70 -0.63
CA GLU A 112 -4.46 -3.25 -1.97
C GLU A 112 -5.57 -3.47 -3.01
N ARG A 113 -6.22 -4.64 -2.98
CA ARG A 113 -7.36 -4.92 -3.87
C ARG A 113 -8.54 -3.98 -3.60
N ALA A 114 -8.84 -3.72 -2.33
CA ALA A 114 -9.89 -2.78 -1.94
C ALA A 114 -9.57 -1.36 -2.43
N TYR A 115 -8.33 -0.89 -2.23
CA TYR A 115 -7.89 0.43 -2.69
C TYR A 115 -7.92 0.57 -4.22
N GLN A 116 -7.46 -0.44 -4.96
CA GLN A 116 -7.53 -0.44 -6.42
C GLN A 116 -8.98 -0.43 -6.93
N ALA A 117 -9.88 -1.19 -6.28
CA ALA A 117 -11.30 -1.18 -6.60
C ALA A 117 -11.93 0.21 -6.38
N ASP A 118 -11.67 0.84 -5.24
CA ASP A 118 -12.17 2.18 -4.91
C ASP A 118 -11.60 3.26 -5.86
N THR A 119 -10.32 3.16 -6.21
CA THR A 119 -9.67 4.11 -7.13
C THR A 119 -10.25 4.00 -8.54
N ASN A 120 -10.51 2.78 -9.01
CA ASN A 120 -11.15 2.54 -10.29
C ASN A 120 -12.60 3.06 -10.32
N ALA A 121 -13.35 2.85 -9.22
CA ALA A 121 -14.69 3.38 -9.07
C ALA A 121 -14.72 4.92 -9.08
N LEU A 122 -13.79 5.57 -8.36
CA LEU A 122 -13.64 7.02 -8.35
C LEU A 122 -13.27 7.58 -9.74
N ARG A 123 -12.35 6.93 -10.47
CA ARG A 123 -12.01 7.33 -11.84
C ARG A 123 -13.20 7.20 -12.79
N ALA A 124 -13.95 6.11 -12.71
CA ALA A 124 -15.15 5.90 -13.52
C ALA A 124 -16.21 6.99 -13.24
N GLY A 125 -16.44 7.32 -11.97
CA GLY A 125 -17.35 8.40 -11.57
C GLY A 125 -16.90 9.78 -12.08
N ASN A 126 -15.61 10.11 -11.93
CA ASN A 126 -15.06 11.38 -12.42
C ASN A 126 -15.13 11.48 -13.96
N GLN A 127 -14.89 10.39 -14.68
CA GLN A 127 -15.03 10.36 -16.14
C GLN A 127 -16.48 10.58 -16.57
N GLN A 128 -17.45 9.99 -15.87
CA GLN A 128 -18.87 10.22 -16.09
C GLN A 128 -19.27 11.67 -15.83
N HIS A 129 -18.76 12.29 -14.75
CA HIS A 129 -18.98 13.72 -14.49
C HIS A 129 -18.42 14.60 -15.60
N LEU A 130 -17.19 14.34 -16.08
CA LEU A 130 -16.59 15.06 -17.21
C LEU A 130 -17.42 14.96 -18.49
N GLN A 131 -17.95 13.77 -18.80
CA GLN A 131 -18.83 13.56 -19.95
C GLN A 131 -20.14 14.34 -19.81
N ASN A 132 -20.77 14.30 -18.64
CA ASN A 132 -22.00 15.04 -18.35
C ASN A 132 -21.78 16.55 -18.45
N THR A 133 -20.68 17.07 -17.90
CA THR A 133 -20.33 18.49 -17.99
C THR A 133 -20.06 18.88 -19.45
N SER A 134 -19.33 18.07 -20.21
CA SER A 134 -19.07 18.34 -21.63
C SER A 134 -20.37 18.34 -22.46
N TYR A 135 -21.29 17.43 -22.17
CA TYR A 135 -22.60 17.38 -22.80
C TYR A 135 -23.45 18.60 -22.45
N LEU A 136 -23.43 19.05 -21.19
CA LEU A 136 -24.14 20.23 -20.74
C LEU A 136 -23.59 21.51 -21.40
N ILE A 137 -22.27 21.66 -21.44
CA ILE A 137 -21.58 22.77 -22.13
C ILE A 137 -21.96 22.77 -23.61
N LYS A 138 -21.98 21.60 -24.26
CA LYS A 138 -22.41 21.49 -25.66
C LYS A 138 -23.85 21.94 -25.85
N LYS A 139 -24.79 21.50 -25.00
CA LYS A 139 -26.19 21.97 -25.05
C LYS A 139 -26.33 23.48 -24.86
N VAL A 140 -25.58 24.04 -23.92
CA VAL A 140 -25.57 25.49 -23.67
C VAL A 140 -25.01 26.22 -24.89
N ALA A 141 -23.91 25.74 -25.47
CA ALA A 141 -23.34 26.30 -26.69
C ALA A 141 -24.31 26.20 -27.88
N ASP A 142 -24.97 25.06 -28.06
CA ASP A 142 -25.97 24.84 -29.13
C ASP A 142 -27.19 25.75 -28.93
N TYR A 143 -27.62 25.99 -27.69
CA TYR A 143 -28.69 26.93 -27.36
C TYR A 143 -28.30 28.37 -27.72
N PHE A 144 -27.10 28.82 -27.35
CA PHE A 144 -26.60 30.16 -27.70
C PHE A 144 -26.28 30.34 -29.19
N ALA A 145 -25.90 29.27 -29.88
CA ALA A 145 -25.70 29.28 -31.33
C ALA A 145 -27.02 29.46 -32.09
N ASN A 146 -28.09 28.84 -31.59
CA ASN A 146 -29.44 28.91 -32.14
C ASN A 146 -30.36 29.87 -31.38
N ASP A 147 -29.78 30.82 -30.63
CA ASP A 147 -30.55 31.73 -29.79
C ASP A 147 -31.49 32.59 -30.66
N PRO A 148 -32.82 32.40 -30.55
CA PRO A 148 -33.80 33.11 -31.36
C PRO A 148 -33.89 34.61 -31.03
N TYR A 149 -33.15 35.09 -30.03
CA TYR A 149 -33.06 36.50 -29.64
C TYR A 149 -31.76 37.17 -30.07
N LYS A 150 -30.80 36.44 -30.65
CA LYS A 150 -29.46 36.94 -31.01
C LYS A 150 -29.45 38.11 -32.00
N TYR A 151 -30.54 38.34 -32.73
CA TYR A 151 -30.67 39.41 -33.74
C TYR A 151 -31.91 40.30 -33.55
N LYS A 152 -32.58 40.29 -32.39
CA LYS A 152 -33.81 41.09 -32.17
C LYS A 152 -33.58 42.57 -31.83
N TYR A 153 -32.33 43.04 -31.80
CA TYR A 153 -31.97 44.43 -31.44
C TYR A 153 -31.01 45.08 -32.45
N PHE A 154 -31.26 44.93 -33.75
CA PHE A 154 -30.68 45.78 -34.80
C PHE A 154 -31.78 46.48 -35.58
#